data_AF-A0A7W1BFP9-F1
#
_entry.id   AF-A0A7W1BFP9-F1
#
_cell.length_a   1.000
_cell.length_b   1.000
_cell.length_c   1.000
_cell.angle_alpha   90.00
_cell.angle_beta   90.00
_cell.angle_gamma   90.00
#
_symmetry.space_group_name_H-M   'P 1'
#
loop_
_entity.id
_entity.type
_entity.pdbx_description
1 polymer ?
#
loop_
_entity_poly.entity_id
_entity_poly.type
_entity_poly.pdbx_seq_one_letter_code
_entity_poly.pdbx_strand_id
1 'polypeptide(L)'
;AGALAPQVTWGTNPGMAADITDRVPDPADAGSEADRLSYRRALEYMDLQPGTPLEGLRVDRVFLGSCTNGRIEDLREAARVAQGKTVADGVRAMVVPGSRRVKAEAEREGLDRIFTEAGFEWRNPGCSMCLGMNEDILLPGERCASTSNRNFEGRQGKGGRTHLMSPAMAAAAAVEGHLVDIRGYIRG
;
A
#
# COMPACT_ATOMS: atom_id res chain seq x y z
N ALA A 1 14.32 -15.72 -17.93
CA ALA A 1 13.06 -14.98 -18.09
C ALA A 1 13.07 -13.83 -17.09
N GLY A 2 13.04 -12.58 -17.55
CA GLY A 2 13.09 -11.41 -16.68
C GLY A 2 11.80 -11.32 -15.88
N ALA A 3 11.87 -11.52 -14.57
CA ALA A 3 10.72 -11.33 -13.70
C ALA A 3 10.36 -9.84 -13.71
N LEU A 4 9.12 -9.52 -14.08
CA LEU A 4 8.55 -8.18 -13.94
C LEU A 4 8.81 -7.69 -12.52
N ALA A 5 9.26 -6.44 -12.38
CA ALA A 5 9.43 -5.87 -11.06
C ALA A 5 8.04 -5.68 -10.39
N PRO A 6 7.97 -5.71 -9.05
CA PRO A 6 6.76 -5.36 -8.33
C PRO A 6 6.23 -3.99 -8.76
N GLN A 7 4.93 -3.89 -8.95
CA GLN A 7 4.26 -2.66 -9.41
C GLN A 7 3.80 -1.82 -8.23
N VAL A 8 3.82 -0.50 -8.42
CA VAL A 8 3.21 0.47 -7.50
C VAL A 8 2.55 1.60 -8.27
N THR A 9 1.41 2.10 -7.78
CA THR A 9 0.85 3.34 -8.34
C THR A 9 1.65 4.55 -7.89
N TRP A 10 1.96 5.46 -8.80
CA TRP A 10 2.57 6.76 -8.49
C TRP A 10 1.53 7.89 -8.49
N GLY A 11 0.40 7.70 -9.18
CA GLY A 11 -0.65 8.70 -9.35
C GLY A 11 -1.95 8.36 -8.62
N THR A 12 -3.07 8.93 -9.09
CA THR A 12 -4.37 8.91 -8.40
C THR A 12 -5.36 7.90 -8.96
N ASN A 13 -4.91 6.96 -9.81
CA ASN A 13 -5.74 5.85 -10.26
C ASN A 13 -4.88 4.60 -10.57
N PRO A 14 -5.49 3.41 -10.67
CA PRO A 14 -4.74 2.17 -10.91
C PRO A 14 -3.94 2.12 -12.21
N GLY A 15 -4.29 2.92 -13.22
CA GLY A 15 -3.56 2.99 -14.49
C GLY A 15 -2.26 3.81 -14.42
N MET A 16 -2.11 4.63 -13.38
CA MET A 16 -0.89 5.41 -13.12
C MET A 16 0.07 4.60 -12.25
N ALA A 17 0.61 3.53 -12.83
CA ALA A 17 1.54 2.60 -12.17
C ALA A 17 2.87 2.51 -12.92
N ALA A 18 3.90 2.05 -12.20
CA ALA A 18 5.23 1.79 -12.72
C ALA A 18 5.91 0.69 -11.88
N ASP A 19 7.08 0.23 -12.32
CA ASP A 19 7.92 -0.65 -11.51
C ASP A 19 8.34 0.10 -10.24
N ILE A 20 8.42 -0.58 -9.10
CA ILE A 20 8.91 0.03 -7.85
C ILE A 20 10.33 0.60 -7.98
N THR A 21 11.12 0.05 -8.90
CA THR A 21 12.48 0.50 -9.22
C THR A 21 12.53 1.71 -10.15
N ASP A 22 11.38 2.15 -10.69
CA ASP A 22 11.29 3.30 -11.57
C ASP A 22 11.20 4.61 -10.78
N ARG A 23 11.12 5.71 -11.55
CA ARG A 23 10.95 7.06 -11.06
C ARG A 23 9.56 7.58 -11.42
N VAL A 24 9.09 8.55 -10.65
CA VAL A 24 7.88 9.32 -10.95
C VAL A 24 8.00 9.92 -12.37
N PRO A 25 7.03 9.69 -13.27
CA PRO A 25 7.13 10.14 -14.65
C PRO A 25 7.08 11.66 -14.77
N ASP A 26 7.75 12.20 -15.78
CA ASP A 26 7.65 13.60 -16.12
C ASP A 26 6.44 13.86 -17.04
N PRO A 27 5.51 14.77 -16.68
CA PRO A 27 4.45 15.18 -17.58
C PRO A 27 4.95 15.68 -18.95
N ALA A 28 6.17 16.21 -19.04
CA ALA A 28 6.80 16.60 -20.29
C ALA A 28 6.93 15.43 -21.29
N ASP A 29 7.04 14.19 -20.80
CA ASP A 29 7.21 12.98 -21.62
C ASP A 29 5.88 12.28 -21.96
N ALA A 30 4.75 12.85 -21.54
CA ALA A 30 3.44 12.26 -21.79
C ALA A 30 3.07 12.27 -23.30
N GLY A 31 2.43 11.18 -23.75
CA GLY A 31 2.11 10.95 -25.17
C GLY A 31 1.00 11.84 -25.75
N SER A 32 0.25 12.55 -24.89
CA SER A 32 -0.80 13.48 -25.29
C SER A 32 -0.92 14.66 -24.31
N GLU A 33 -1.51 15.77 -24.74
CA GLU A 33 -1.74 16.92 -23.85
C GLU A 33 -2.77 16.58 -22.75
N ALA A 34 -3.71 15.68 -23.03
CA ALA A 34 -4.64 15.17 -22.03
C ALA A 34 -3.91 14.39 -20.92
N ASP A 35 -2.97 13.52 -21.30
CA ASP A 35 -2.13 12.78 -20.35
C ASP A 35 -1.23 13.73 -19.57
N ARG A 36 -0.62 14.71 -20.24
CA ARG A 36 0.22 15.73 -19.58
C ARG A 36 -0.55 16.50 -18.51
N LEU A 37 -1.78 16.93 -18.80
CA LEU A 37 -2.64 17.58 -17.80
C LEU A 37 -3.03 16.63 -16.66
N SER A 38 -3.38 15.39 -16.99
CA SER A 38 -3.72 14.35 -16.02
C SER A 38 -2.57 14.05 -15.07
N TYR A 39 -1.35 13.92 -15.60
CA TYR A 39 -0.13 13.66 -14.84
C TYR A 39 0.18 14.83 -13.92
N ARG A 40 0.15 16.07 -14.41
CA ARG A 40 0.37 17.27 -13.57
C ARG A 40 -0.55 17.31 -12.35
N ARG A 41 -1.85 17.04 -12.54
CA ARG A 41 -2.82 16.99 -11.44
C ARG A 41 -2.54 15.86 -10.45
N ALA A 42 -2.23 14.67 -10.97
CA ALA A 42 -1.90 13.53 -10.13
C ALA A 42 -0.64 13.80 -9.28
N LEU A 43 0.40 14.38 -9.87
CA LEU A 43 1.64 14.72 -9.16
C LEU A 43 1.44 15.81 -8.11
N GLU A 44 0.64 16.84 -8.42
CA GLU A 44 0.26 17.87 -7.45
C GLU A 44 -0.50 17.27 -6.26
N TYR A 45 -1.49 16.42 -6.52
CA TYR A 45 -2.25 15.75 -5.46
C TYR A 45 -1.38 14.82 -4.61
N MET A 46 -0.57 14.00 -5.27
CA MET A 46 0.30 13.02 -4.63
C MET A 46 1.54 13.65 -3.99
N ASP A 47 1.78 14.95 -4.21
CA ASP A 47 2.96 15.70 -3.76
C ASP A 47 4.25 14.96 -4.12
N LEU A 48 4.40 14.75 -5.42
CA LEU A 48 5.53 14.08 -6.03
C LEU A 48 6.16 14.97 -7.10
N GLN A 49 7.48 15.04 -7.08
CA GLN A 49 8.24 15.73 -8.13
C GLN A 49 8.62 14.72 -9.22
N PRO A 50 8.58 15.10 -10.51
CA PRO A 50 9.11 14.29 -11.60
C PRO A 50 10.53 13.80 -11.31
N GLY A 51 10.83 12.56 -11.69
CA GLY A 51 12.15 11.95 -11.49
C GLY A 51 12.44 11.47 -10.06
N THR A 52 11.56 11.71 -9.09
CA THR A 52 11.69 11.15 -7.73
C THR A 52 11.65 9.62 -7.79
N PRO A 53 12.58 8.89 -7.17
CA PRO A 53 12.48 7.43 -7.05
C PRO A 53 11.17 7.02 -6.34
N LEU A 54 10.53 5.94 -6.83
CA LEU A 54 9.35 5.39 -6.15
C LEU A 54 9.75 4.65 -4.87
N GLU A 55 10.77 3.82 -4.96
CA GLU A 55 11.43 3.23 -3.80
C GLU A 55 12.02 4.32 -2.89
N GLY A 56 11.81 4.20 -1.58
CA GLY A 56 12.23 5.18 -0.58
C GLY A 56 11.20 6.26 -0.26
N LEU A 57 10.06 6.33 -0.96
CA LEU A 57 8.97 7.25 -0.60
C LEU A 57 8.39 6.89 0.78
N ARG A 58 8.53 7.79 1.75
CA ARG A 58 8.06 7.58 3.14
C ARG A 58 6.55 7.41 3.20
N VAL A 59 6.10 6.49 4.03
CA VAL A 59 4.67 6.26 4.29
C VAL A 59 4.35 6.57 5.75
N ASP A 60 3.15 7.09 5.99
CA ASP A 60 2.62 7.32 7.34
C ASP A 60 1.66 6.19 7.73
N ARG A 61 0.99 5.60 6.73
CA ARG A 61 -0.03 4.58 6.91
C ARG A 61 0.24 3.36 6.04
N VAL A 62 -0.11 2.19 6.58
CA VAL A 62 -0.21 0.97 5.79
C VAL A 62 -1.57 0.34 5.99
N PHE A 63 -2.23 0.04 4.88
CA PHE A 63 -3.54 -0.60 4.85
C PHE A 63 -3.48 -1.93 4.10
N LEU A 64 -3.48 -3.01 4.86
CA LEU A 64 -3.43 -4.38 4.34
C LEU A 64 -4.78 -5.07 4.54
N GLY A 65 -5.65 -4.99 3.54
CA GLY A 65 -6.94 -5.65 3.62
C GLY A 65 -8.06 -4.93 2.90
N SER A 66 -8.97 -5.67 2.29
CA SER A 66 -10.22 -5.22 1.70
C SER A 66 -11.01 -6.46 1.28
N CYS A 67 -12.25 -6.25 0.83
CA CYS A 67 -13.02 -7.32 0.20
C CYS A 67 -12.37 -7.87 -1.09
N THR A 68 -11.41 -7.14 -1.68
CA THR A 68 -10.72 -7.57 -2.91
C THR A 68 -9.36 -8.21 -2.62
N ASN A 69 -8.65 -7.72 -1.60
CA ASN A 69 -7.28 -8.09 -1.24
C ASN A 69 -7.20 -8.20 0.28
N GLY A 70 -7.20 -9.41 0.80
CA GLY A 70 -7.46 -9.76 2.20
C GLY A 70 -7.88 -11.23 2.34
N ARG A 71 -7.53 -12.04 1.33
CA ARG A 71 -7.71 -13.50 1.32
C ARG A 71 -6.67 -14.12 2.25
N ILE A 72 -6.85 -15.40 2.59
CA ILE A 72 -5.91 -16.05 3.50
C ILE A 72 -4.50 -16.10 2.89
N GLU A 73 -4.37 -16.26 1.58
CA GLU A 73 -3.09 -16.25 0.87
C GLU A 73 -2.39 -14.88 0.97
N ASP A 74 -3.14 -13.79 0.83
CA ASP A 74 -2.63 -12.42 0.97
C ASP A 74 -2.05 -12.20 2.38
N LEU A 75 -2.78 -12.66 3.41
CA LEU A 75 -2.36 -12.55 4.80
C LEU A 75 -1.13 -13.42 5.10
N ARG A 76 -1.07 -14.64 4.56
CA ARG A 76 0.10 -15.52 4.70
C ARG A 76 1.34 -14.93 4.03
N GLU A 77 1.19 -14.31 2.86
CA GLU A 77 2.29 -13.67 2.13
C GLU A 77 2.86 -12.50 2.94
N ALA A 78 1.97 -11.64 3.45
CA ALA A 78 2.35 -10.51 4.29
C ALA A 78 2.93 -10.92 5.65
N ALA A 79 2.39 -11.97 6.27
CA ALA A 79 2.88 -12.46 7.56
C ALA A 79 4.33 -12.95 7.47
N ARG A 80 4.71 -13.62 6.37
CA ARG A 80 6.12 -14.03 6.14
C ARG A 80 7.09 -12.84 6.14
N VAL A 81 6.63 -11.67 5.67
CA VAL A 81 7.41 -10.44 5.64
C VAL A 81 7.49 -9.80 7.03
N ALA A 82 6.38 -9.79 7.76
CA ALA A 82 6.28 -9.16 9.08
C ALA A 82 6.91 -10.00 10.22
N GLN A 83 7.04 -11.32 10.03
CA GLN A 83 7.50 -12.23 11.08
C GLN A 83 8.89 -11.86 11.60
N GLY A 84 8.97 -11.66 12.93
CA GLY A 84 10.22 -11.30 13.61
C GLY A 84 10.69 -9.87 13.34
N LYS A 85 9.86 -9.03 12.71
CA LYS A 85 10.14 -7.61 12.44
C LYS A 85 9.21 -6.72 13.24
N THR A 86 9.43 -5.41 13.17
CA THR A 86 8.60 -4.40 13.85
C THR A 86 8.25 -3.30 12.86
N VAL A 87 7.02 -2.81 12.90
CA VAL A 87 6.55 -1.66 12.15
C VAL A 87 7.41 -0.44 12.50
N ALA A 88 7.81 0.32 11.48
CA ALA A 88 8.67 1.48 11.64
C ALA A 88 8.05 2.57 12.53
N ASP A 89 8.90 3.28 13.27
CA ASP A 89 8.47 4.41 14.10
C ASP A 89 7.73 5.47 13.27
N GLY A 90 6.57 5.89 13.79
CA GLY A 90 5.70 6.87 13.13
C GLY A 90 4.78 6.28 12.05
N VAL A 91 4.89 4.98 11.73
CA VAL A 91 3.96 4.32 10.81
C VAL A 91 2.83 3.65 11.57
N ARG A 92 1.60 3.92 11.13
CA ARG A 92 0.41 3.23 11.62
C ARG A 92 -0.07 2.21 10.59
N ALA A 93 0.20 0.94 10.86
CA ALA A 93 -0.11 -0.17 9.98
C ALA A 93 -1.31 -0.98 10.49
N MET A 94 -2.22 -1.34 9.60
CA MET A 94 -3.40 -2.13 9.94
C MET A 94 -3.64 -3.28 8.98
N VAL A 95 -4.19 -4.36 9.51
CA VAL A 95 -4.56 -5.55 8.75
C VAL A 95 -6.05 -5.83 8.91
N VAL A 96 -6.75 -5.92 7.78
CA VAL A 96 -8.20 -6.15 7.71
C VAL A 96 -8.49 -7.42 6.91
N PRO A 97 -8.82 -8.55 7.57
CA PRO A 97 -9.18 -9.77 6.85
C PRO A 97 -10.41 -9.55 5.97
N GLY A 98 -10.44 -10.14 4.78
CA GLY A 98 -11.49 -9.91 3.79
C GLY A 98 -12.86 -10.48 4.18
N SER A 99 -12.91 -11.39 5.17
CA SER A 99 -14.17 -11.94 5.72
C SER A 99 -13.97 -12.51 7.12
N ARG A 100 -15.07 -12.78 7.84
CA ARG A 100 -15.04 -13.47 9.14
C ARG A 100 -14.42 -14.87 9.04
N ARG A 101 -14.67 -15.57 7.93
CA ARG A 101 -14.09 -16.89 7.67
C ARG A 101 -12.57 -16.83 7.53
N VAL A 102 -12.07 -15.87 6.75
CA VAL A 102 -10.63 -15.66 6.57
C VAL A 102 -9.97 -15.24 7.89
N LYS A 103 -10.61 -14.35 8.67
CA LYS A 103 -10.11 -13.98 10.01
C LYS A 103 -9.95 -15.20 10.92
N ALA A 104 -11.00 -16.01 11.04
CA ALA A 104 -10.96 -17.21 11.87
C ALA A 104 -9.91 -18.23 11.39
N GLU A 105 -9.65 -18.31 10.08
CA GLU A 105 -8.58 -19.14 9.53
C GLU A 105 -7.20 -18.59 9.86
N ALA A 106 -6.98 -17.28 9.65
CA ALA A 106 -5.74 -16.59 9.98
C ALA A 106 -5.39 -16.71 11.48
N GLU A 107 -6.38 -16.61 12.36
CA GLU A 107 -6.22 -16.76 13.81
C GLU A 107 -5.90 -18.21 14.22
N ARG A 108 -6.49 -19.21 13.54
CA ARG A 108 -6.10 -20.62 13.75
C ARG A 108 -4.67 -20.90 13.33
N GLU A 109 -4.18 -20.19 12.31
CA GLU A 109 -2.79 -20.28 11.84
C GLU A 109 -1.81 -19.42 12.65
N GLY A 110 -2.31 -18.58 13.56
CA GLY A 110 -1.49 -17.66 14.35
C GLY A 110 -0.95 -16.46 13.57
N LEU A 111 -1.52 -16.14 12.39
CA LEU A 111 -1.11 -14.99 11.59
C LEU A 111 -1.43 -13.67 12.31
N ASP A 112 -2.54 -13.64 13.06
CA ASP A 112 -2.91 -12.51 13.92
C ASP A 112 -1.78 -12.16 14.90
N ARG A 113 -1.18 -13.17 15.54
CA ARG A 113 -0.08 -12.98 16.49
C ARG A 113 1.13 -12.38 15.80
N ILE A 114 1.54 -12.93 14.66
CA ILE A 114 2.64 -12.40 13.84
C ILE A 114 2.44 -10.91 13.56
N PHE A 115 1.25 -10.52 13.12
CA PHE A 115 0.94 -9.11 12.84
C PHE A 115 0.97 -8.26 14.12
N THR A 116 0.33 -8.70 15.20
CA THR A 116 0.29 -7.92 16.45
C THR A 116 1.65 -7.78 17.12
N GLU A 117 2.49 -8.83 17.08
CA GLU A 117 3.86 -8.82 17.60
C GLU A 117 4.74 -7.86 16.80
N ALA A 118 4.52 -7.77 15.47
CA ALA A 118 5.17 -6.79 14.63
C ALA A 118 4.63 -5.36 14.82
N GLY A 119 3.53 -5.16 15.55
CA GLY A 119 2.94 -3.84 15.80
C GLY A 119 1.83 -3.43 14.83
N PHE A 120 1.33 -4.33 13.99
CA PHE A 120 0.16 -4.07 13.16
C PHE A 120 -1.13 -4.13 13.99
N GLU A 121 -2.08 -3.27 13.65
CA GLU A 121 -3.43 -3.34 14.19
C GLU A 121 -4.23 -4.47 13.51
N TRP A 122 -4.51 -5.54 14.26
CA TRP A 122 -5.36 -6.64 13.78
C TRP A 122 -6.84 -6.28 13.89
N ARG A 123 -7.49 -5.98 12.77
CA ARG A 123 -8.87 -5.47 12.74
C ARG A 123 -9.91 -6.56 12.47
N ASN A 124 -11.18 -6.19 12.67
CA ASN A 124 -12.31 -6.99 12.23
C ASN A 124 -12.58 -6.82 10.73
N PRO A 125 -13.13 -7.83 10.04
CA PRO A 125 -13.48 -7.74 8.63
C PRO A 125 -14.52 -6.64 8.41
N GLY A 126 -14.28 -5.80 7.41
CA GLY A 126 -15.17 -4.70 7.06
C GLY A 126 -14.59 -3.87 5.91
N CYS A 127 -15.31 -2.81 5.52
CA CYS A 127 -14.82 -1.93 4.47
C CYS A 127 -13.60 -1.10 4.90
N SER A 128 -13.46 -0.78 6.21
CA SER A 128 -12.34 -0.01 6.79
C SER A 128 -11.93 1.16 5.87
N MET A 129 -10.62 1.39 5.69
CA MET A 129 -10.07 2.43 4.85
C MET A 129 -10.31 2.21 3.34
N CYS A 130 -10.72 1.02 2.89
CA CYS A 130 -11.03 0.77 1.47
C CYS A 130 -12.23 1.61 0.97
N LEU A 131 -13.10 2.01 1.89
CA LEU A 131 -14.25 2.88 1.63
C LEU A 131 -14.11 4.25 2.28
N GLY A 132 -13.33 4.38 3.37
CA GLY A 132 -13.08 5.67 4.04
C GLY A 132 -14.32 6.29 4.69
N MET A 133 -15.31 5.47 5.06
CA MET A 133 -16.58 5.89 5.69
C MET A 133 -16.63 5.58 7.20
N ASN A 134 -15.49 5.28 7.79
CA ASN A 134 -15.32 4.99 9.22
C ASN A 134 -14.12 5.80 9.74
N GLU A 135 -13.75 5.57 10.99
CA GLU A 135 -12.64 6.28 11.64
C GLU A 135 -11.26 5.91 11.04
N ASP A 136 -11.18 4.83 10.25
CA ASP A 136 -9.97 4.46 9.52
C ASP A 136 -9.89 5.27 8.21
N ILE A 137 -9.49 6.54 8.32
CA ILE A 137 -9.24 7.46 7.20
C ILE A 137 -7.83 8.05 7.24
N LEU A 138 -7.34 8.42 6.06
CA LEU A 138 -6.15 9.24 5.91
C LEU A 138 -6.46 10.70 6.23
N LEU A 139 -5.57 11.33 6.98
CA LEU A 139 -5.54 12.77 7.17
C LEU A 139 -4.93 13.45 5.93
N PRO A 140 -5.25 14.74 5.69
CA PRO A 140 -4.63 15.49 4.60
C PRO A 140 -3.10 15.44 4.67
N GLY A 141 -2.47 15.03 3.58
CA GLY A 141 -1.02 14.90 3.47
C GLY A 141 -0.44 13.53 3.85
N GLU A 142 -1.17 12.70 4.61
CA GLU A 142 -0.71 11.35 4.94
C GLU A 142 -0.56 10.50 3.67
N ARG A 143 0.55 9.78 3.59
CA ARG A 143 0.85 8.82 2.51
C ARG A 143 0.61 7.40 2.97
N CYS A 144 -0.11 6.63 2.16
CA CYS A 144 -0.53 5.27 2.47
C CYS A 144 0.01 4.26 1.45
N ALA A 145 0.61 3.18 1.95
CA ALA A 145 0.79 1.94 1.19
C ALA A 145 -0.45 1.05 1.40
N SER A 146 -1.18 0.77 0.33
CA SER A 146 -2.52 0.17 0.40
C SER A 146 -2.63 -1.04 -0.51
N THR A 147 -3.27 -2.10 -0.02
CA THR A 147 -3.64 -3.26 -0.83
C THR A 147 -5.04 -3.13 -1.42
N SER A 148 -5.70 -1.97 -1.29
CA SER A 148 -6.98 -1.75 -1.95
C SER A 148 -6.83 -1.82 -3.49
N ASN A 149 -7.95 -1.88 -4.20
CA ASN A 149 -7.94 -1.92 -5.67
C ASN A 149 -8.12 -0.56 -6.34
N ARG A 150 -8.27 0.52 -5.56
CA ARG A 150 -8.61 1.87 -6.06
C ARG A 150 -8.01 2.94 -5.15
N ASN A 151 -7.31 3.90 -5.74
CA ASN A 151 -6.69 5.04 -5.05
C ASN A 151 -7.12 6.40 -5.62
N PHE A 152 -8.37 6.50 -6.10
CA PHE A 152 -8.95 7.79 -6.51
C PHE A 152 -8.84 8.84 -5.41
N GLU A 153 -8.71 10.11 -5.82
CA GLU A 153 -8.61 11.22 -4.89
C GLU A 153 -9.75 11.21 -3.86
N GLY A 154 -9.39 11.30 -2.58
CA GLY A 154 -10.36 11.29 -1.47
C GLY A 154 -10.90 9.91 -1.10
N ARG A 155 -10.55 8.84 -1.82
CA ARG A 155 -11.12 7.50 -1.62
C ARG A 155 -10.89 6.93 -0.23
N GLN A 156 -9.68 7.13 0.31
CA GLN A 156 -9.27 6.65 1.63
C GLN A 156 -9.25 7.77 2.67
N GLY A 157 -9.73 8.97 2.32
CA GLY A 157 -9.63 10.18 3.14
C GLY A 157 -9.32 11.40 2.26
N LYS A 158 -9.95 12.54 2.55
CA LYS A 158 -9.76 13.77 1.77
C LYS A 158 -8.32 14.26 1.91
N GLY A 159 -7.61 14.37 0.79
CA GLY A 159 -6.20 14.80 0.74
C GLY A 159 -5.19 13.73 1.15
N GLY A 160 -5.62 12.48 1.36
CA GLY A 160 -4.74 11.34 1.60
C GLY A 160 -4.12 10.82 0.30
N ARG A 161 -2.84 10.44 0.34
CA ARG A 161 -2.03 10.09 -0.84
C ARG A 161 -1.79 8.59 -0.85
N THR A 162 -2.52 7.85 -1.68
CA THR A 162 -2.54 6.39 -1.63
C THR A 162 -1.77 5.76 -2.79
N HIS A 163 -0.86 4.84 -2.45
CA HIS A 163 -0.14 3.97 -3.38
C HIS A 163 -0.70 2.55 -3.28
N LEU A 164 -1.07 1.97 -4.43
CA LEU A 164 -1.55 0.59 -4.51
C LEU A 164 -0.37 -0.35 -4.73
N MET A 165 -0.33 -1.45 -3.98
CA MET A 165 0.71 -2.48 -4.10
C MET A 165 0.24 -3.85 -3.60
N SER A 166 1.08 -4.87 -3.76
CA SER A 166 0.81 -6.22 -3.25
C SER A 166 0.83 -6.30 -1.71
N PRO A 167 0.19 -7.32 -1.11
CA PRO A 167 0.21 -7.52 0.35
C PRO A 167 1.60 -7.63 0.95
N ALA A 168 2.50 -8.38 0.33
CA ALA A 168 3.87 -8.49 0.81
C ALA A 168 4.61 -7.15 0.76
N MET A 169 4.46 -6.38 -0.33
CA MET A 169 5.11 -5.07 -0.46
C MET A 169 4.55 -4.05 0.53
N ALA A 170 3.25 -4.08 0.80
CA ALA A 170 2.63 -3.25 1.83
C ALA A 170 3.17 -3.59 3.23
N ALA A 171 3.30 -4.89 3.55
CA ALA A 171 3.88 -5.33 4.82
C ALA A 171 5.36 -4.90 4.97
N ALA A 172 6.15 -4.97 3.89
CA ALA A 172 7.53 -4.50 3.91
C ALA A 172 7.60 -2.98 4.07
N ALA A 173 6.72 -2.23 3.40
CA ALA A 173 6.65 -0.78 3.57
C ALA A 173 6.27 -0.37 5.00
N ALA A 174 5.47 -1.18 5.71
CA ALA A 174 5.17 -0.94 7.13
C ALA A 174 6.41 -1.09 8.02
N VAL A 175 7.24 -2.09 7.73
CA VAL A 175 8.46 -2.38 8.50
C VAL A 175 9.57 -1.37 8.21
N GLU A 176 9.73 -0.94 6.95
CA GLU A 176 10.79 -0.02 6.53
C GLU A 176 10.40 1.46 6.68
N GLY A 177 9.10 1.74 6.77
CA GLY A 177 8.56 3.10 6.84
C GLY A 177 8.57 3.86 5.52
N HIS A 178 8.84 3.17 4.41
CA HIS A 178 8.80 3.71 3.07
C HIS A 178 8.52 2.62 2.04
N LEU A 179 8.19 3.00 0.81
CA LEU A 179 8.01 2.04 -0.30
C LEU A 179 9.32 1.30 -0.58
N VAL A 180 9.26 -0.01 -0.82
CA VAL A 180 10.42 -0.89 -0.99
C VAL A 180 10.19 -1.98 -2.01
N ASP A 181 11.25 -2.41 -2.70
CA ASP A 181 11.20 -3.59 -3.55
C ASP A 181 11.17 -4.89 -2.72
N ILE A 182 10.03 -5.57 -2.74
CA ILE A 182 9.82 -6.81 -1.99
C ILE A 182 10.75 -7.96 -2.40
N ARG A 183 11.40 -7.90 -3.57
CA ARG A 183 12.36 -8.94 -3.99
C ARG A 183 13.56 -9.03 -3.05
N GLY A 184 13.89 -7.96 -2.34
CA GLY A 184 14.91 -7.97 -1.28
C GLY A 184 14.54 -8.84 -0.08
N TYR A 185 13.25 -9.08 0.15
CA TYR A 185 12.72 -9.84 1.29
C TYR A 185 12.54 -11.34 0.99
N ILE A 186 12.34 -11.70 -0.28
CA ILE A 186 12.06 -13.08 -0.71
C ILE A 186 13.35 -13.89 -0.92
N ARG A 187 14.51 -13.21 -1.00
CA ARG A 187 15.83 -13.83 -1.21
C ARG A 187 16.58 -14.19 0.08
N GLY A 188 15.91 -14.11 1.24
CA GLY A 188 16.45 -14.49 2.55
C GLY A 188 16.09 -15.93 2.93
#